data_AF-A0A378YBC3-F1
#
_entry.id   AF-A0A378YBC3-F1
#
_cell.length_a   1.000
_cell.length_b   1.000
_cell.length_c   1.000
_cell.angle_alpha   90.00
_cell.angle_beta   90.00
_cell.angle_gamma   90.00
#
_symmetry.space_group_name_H-M   'P 1'
#
loop_
_entity.id
_entity.type
_entity.pdbx_description
1 polymer ?
#
loop_
_entity_poly.entity_id
_entity_poly.type
_entity_poly.pdbx_seq_one_letter_code
_entity_poly.pdbx_strand_id
1 'polypeptide(L)' 'MTEKLSITMPDRVAAAARAAAAAAGKPLSTWIAETIDRVTYADARRNDVALMEQHKLLGGDWAQQQAAAFQAARGVRG' A
#
# COMPACT_ATOMS: atom_id res chain seq x y z
N MET A 1 14.86 12.55 -11.74
CA MET A 1 14.48 12.41 -13.17
C MET A 1 13.09 11.83 -13.20
N THR A 2 12.17 12.35 -14.03
CA THR A 2 10.81 11.82 -14.16
C THR A 2 10.62 11.19 -15.54
N GLU A 3 10.03 10.00 -15.58
CA GLU A 3 9.72 9.31 -16.83
C GLU A 3 8.24 9.49 -17.18
N LYS A 4 7.94 9.56 -18.48
CA LYS A 4 6.57 9.66 -18.98
C LYS A 4 6.04 8.25 -19.24
N LEU A 5 5.07 7.84 -18.44
CA LEU A 5 4.34 6.58 -18.63
C LEU A 5 3.01 6.84 -19.35
N SER A 6 2.73 6.07 -20.40
CA SER A 6 1.41 6.05 -21.06
C SER A 6 0.68 4.77 -20.67
N ILE A 7 -0.57 4.89 -20.20
CA ILE A 7 -1.36 3.76 -19.71
C ILE A 7 -2.69 3.72 -20.45
N THR A 8 -3.03 2.56 -21.00
CA THR A 8 -4.37 2.28 -21.53
C THR A 8 -5.20 1.62 -20.44
N MET A 9 -6.41 2.14 -20.20
CA MET A 9 -7.33 1.59 -19.20
C MET A 9 -8.78 1.77 -19.64
N PRO A 10 -9.73 0.98 -19.12
CA PRO A 10 -11.16 1.17 -19.41
C PRO A 10 -11.66 2.56 -18.95
N ASP A 11 -12.58 3.16 -19.70
CA ASP A 11 -13.10 4.51 -19.41
C ASP A 11 -13.65 4.65 -17.99
N ARG A 12 -14.36 3.62 -17.51
CA ARG A 12 -14.88 3.56 -16.13
C ARG A 12 -13.78 3.71 -15.08
N VAL A 13 -12.59 3.15 -15.34
CA VAL A 13 -11.45 3.21 -14.43
C VAL A 13 -10.82 4.60 -14.49
N ALA A 14 -10.68 5.17 -15.68
CA ALA A 14 -10.16 6.54 -15.83
C ALA A 14 -11.08 7.57 -15.14
N ALA A 15 -12.41 7.40 -15.23
CA ALA A 15 -13.37 8.24 -14.53
C ALA A 15 -13.25 8.10 -13.00
N ALA A 16 -13.18 6.87 -12.50
CA ALA A 16 -13.00 6.61 -11.07
C ALA A 16 -11.70 7.20 -10.52
N ALA A 17 -10.58 7.06 -11.26
CA ALA A 17 -9.29 7.62 -10.87
C ALA A 17 -9.32 9.14 -10.80
N ARG A 18 -9.96 9.82 -11.77
CA ARG A 18 -10.17 11.27 -11.74
C ARG A 18 -11.00 11.72 -10.54
N ALA A 19 -12.10 11.01 -10.25
CA ALA A 19 -12.93 11.32 -9.09
C ALA A 19 -12.17 11.14 -7.78
N ALA A 20 -11.40 10.05 -7.64
CA ALA A 20 -10.60 9.79 -6.45
C ALA A 20 -9.47 10.83 -6.26
N ALA A 21 -8.81 11.23 -7.36
CA ALA A 21 -7.80 12.29 -7.33
C ALA A 21 -8.40 13.63 -6.90
N ALA A 22 -9.57 13.99 -7.44
CA ALA A 22 -10.30 15.20 -7.07
C ALA A 22 -10.74 15.18 -5.59
N ALA A 23 -11.28 14.06 -5.11
CA ALA A 23 -11.65 13.89 -3.71
C ALA A 23 -10.45 14.00 -2.76
N ALA A 24 -9.27 13.57 -3.20
CA ALA A 24 -8.02 13.72 -2.47
C ALA A 24 -7.39 15.12 -2.60
N GLY A 25 -7.93 16.00 -3.44
CA GLY A 25 -7.36 17.33 -3.71
C GLY A 25 -6.01 17.29 -4.43
N LYS A 26 -5.76 16.25 -5.25
CA LYS A 26 -4.45 16.02 -5.90
C LYS A 26 -4.57 15.99 -7.43
N PRO A 27 -3.51 16.36 -8.16
CA PRO A 27 -3.40 16.07 -9.58
C PRO A 27 -3.52 14.56 -9.85
N LEU A 28 -4.17 14.19 -10.95
CA LEU A 28 -4.39 12.78 -11.31
C LEU A 28 -3.07 11.99 -11.39
N SER A 29 -2.03 12.57 -12.00
CA SER A 29 -0.72 11.92 -12.12
C SER A 29 -0.09 11.63 -10.76
N THR A 30 -0.15 12.57 -9.83
CA THR A 30 0.33 12.41 -8.46
C THR A 30 -0.44 11.31 -7.73
N TRP A 31 -1.78 11.34 -7.82
CA TRP A 31 -2.62 10.33 -7.18
C TRP A 31 -2.35 8.92 -7.73
N ILE A 32 -2.19 8.78 -9.06
CA ILE A 32 -1.85 7.49 -9.68
C ILE A 32 -0.48 7.02 -9.22
N ALA A 33 0.54 7.88 -9.24
CA ALA A 33 1.89 7.53 -8.81
C ALA A 33 1.92 7.06 -7.35
N GLU A 34 1.29 7.80 -6.43
CA GLU A 34 1.19 7.40 -5.02
C GLU A 34 0.40 6.11 -4.81
N THR A 35 -0.63 5.87 -5.64
CA THR A 35 -1.42 4.65 -5.56
C THR A 35 -0.61 3.44 -6.02
N ILE A 36 0.13 3.57 -7.13
CA ILE A 36 1.05 2.54 -7.62
C ILE A 36 2.14 2.26 -6.58
N ASP A 37 2.75 3.31 -6.02
CA ASP A 37 3.80 3.19 -5.00
C ASP A 37 3.29 2.43 -3.78
N ARG A 38 2.10 2.81 -3.27
CA ARG A 38 1.48 2.14 -2.13
C ARG A 38 1.17 0.66 -2.39
N VAL A 39 0.65 0.32 -3.56
CA VAL A 39 0.33 -1.07 -3.92
C VAL A 39 1.62 -1.88 -4.09
N THR A 40 2.59 -1.35 -4.82
CA THR A 40 3.88 -2.01 -5.06
C THR A 40 4.63 -2.24 -3.74
N TYR A 41 4.65 -1.21 -2.87
CA TYR A 41 5.25 -1.32 -1.54
C TYR A 41 4.52 -2.35 -0.66
N ALA A 42 3.18 -2.37 -0.67
CA ALA A 42 2.41 -3.34 0.09
C ALA A 42 2.67 -4.78 -0.37
N ASP A 43 2.80 -5.00 -1.68
CA ASP A 43 3.09 -6.33 -2.23
C ASP A 43 4.54 -6.74 -1.98
N ALA A 44 5.50 -5.82 -2.13
CA ALA A 44 6.91 -6.06 -1.76
C ALA A 44 7.03 -6.45 -0.28
N ARG A 45 6.38 -5.68 0.61
CA ARG A 45 6.38 -5.96 2.06
C ARG A 45 5.77 -7.33 2.38
N ARG A 46 4.70 -7.74 1.70
CA ARG A 46 4.11 -9.08 1.89
C ARG A 46 5.08 -10.19 1.52
N ASN A 47 5.78 -10.03 0.39
CA ASN A 47 6.80 -10.99 -0.06
C ASN A 47 7.95 -11.07 0.93
N ASP A 48 8.44 -9.93 1.42
CA ASP A 48 9.52 -9.87 2.41
C ASP A 48 9.12 -10.57 3.71
N VAL A 49 7.91 -10.32 4.22
CA VAL A 49 7.40 -10.99 5.42
C VAL A 49 7.35 -12.51 5.21
N ALA A 50 6.83 -12.97 4.08
CA ALA A 50 6.76 -14.40 3.76
C ALA A 50 8.15 -15.05 3.69
N LEU A 51 9.13 -14.37 3.09
CA LEU A 51 10.52 -14.83 3.04
C LEU A 51 11.16 -14.88 4.44
N MET A 52 10.96 -13.84 5.27
CA MET A 52 11.47 -13.82 6.63
C MET A 52 10.88 -14.95 7.49
N GLU A 53 9.61 -15.27 7.28
CA GLU A 53 8.94 -16.38 7.98
C GLU A 53 9.47 -17.75 7.51
N GLN A 54 9.61 -17.95 6.19
CA GLN A 54 10.17 -19.18 5.59
C GLN A 54 11.59 -19.46 6.09
N HIS A 55 12.42 -18.42 6.19
CA HIS A 55 13.81 -18.53 6.63
C HIS A 55 13.98 -18.44 8.15
N LYS A 56 12.88 -18.39 8.93
CA LYS A 56 12.89 -18.22 10.39
C LYS A 56 13.72 -17.00 10.85
N LEU A 57 13.73 -15.96 10.04
CA LEU A 57 14.39 -14.68 10.33
C LEU A 57 13.54 -13.80 11.25
N LEU A 58 12.25 -14.13 11.41
CA LEU A 58 11.39 -13.53 12.41
C LEU A 58 11.69 -14.16 13.77
N GLY A 59 12.24 -13.36 14.70
CA GLY A 59 12.51 -13.82 16.07
C GLY A 59 11.25 -14.24 16.81
N GLY A 60 11.40 -15.08 17.85
CA GLY A 60 10.26 -15.61 18.63
C GLY A 60 9.33 -14.54 19.22
N ASP A 61 9.88 -13.36 19.54
CA ASP A 61 9.11 -12.24 20.10
C ASP A 61 8.28 -11.48 19.04
N TRP A 62 8.53 -11.72 17.74
CA TRP A 62 7.86 -11.01 16.66
C TRP A 62 6.35 -11.21 16.68
N ALA A 63 5.89 -12.45 16.87
CA ALA A 63 4.47 -12.77 16.93
C ALA A 63 3.78 -12.07 18.11
N GLN A 64 4.46 -11.98 19.25
CA GLN A 64 3.94 -11.34 20.45
C GLN A 64 3.85 -9.81 20.28
N GLN A 65 4.89 -9.20 19.69
CA GLN A 65 4.90 -7.76 19.37
C GLN A 65 3.88 -7.40 18.29
N GLN A 66 3.70 -8.24 17.27
CA GLN A 66 2.70 -8.04 16.22
C GLN A 66 1.28 -8.11 16.79
N ALA A 67 0.99 -9.10 17.66
CA ALA A 67 -0.29 -9.20 18.33
C ALA A 67 -0.57 -7.97 19.21
N ALA A 68 0.43 -7.50 19.97
CA ALA A 68 0.32 -6.29 20.78
C ALA A 68 0.04 -5.03 19.92
N ALA A 69 0.76 -4.87 18.81
CA ALA A 69 0.56 -3.76 17.88
C ALA A 69 -0.83 -3.79 17.21
N PHE A 70 -1.33 -4.97 16.87
CA PHE A 70 -2.66 -5.13 16.28
C PHE A 70 -3.78 -4.78 17.27
N GLN A 71 -3.63 -5.19 18.53
CA GLN A 71 -4.56 -4.82 19.61
C GLN A 71 -4.53 -3.31 19.87
N ALA A 72 -3.34 -2.69 19.91
CA ALA A 72 -3.21 -1.24 20.06
C ALA A 72 -3.88 -0.48 18.89
N ALA A 73 -3.70 -0.93 17.65
CA ALA A 73 -4.32 -0.31 16.48
C ALA A 73 -5.86 -0.43 16.46
N ARG A 74 -6.42 -1.51 17.02
CA ARG A 74 -7.87 -1.69 17.16
C ARG A 74 -8.47 -0.96 18.37
N GLY A 75 -7.69 -0.79 19.44
CA GLY A 75 -8.13 -0.12 20.67
C GLY A 75 -8.22 1.41 20.58
N VAL A 76 -7.66 2.04 19.54
CA VAL A 76 -7.64 3.51 19.35
C VAL A 76 -8.94 4.04 18.67
N ARG A 77 -9.96 3.19 18.47
CA ARG A 77 -11.34 3.63 18.19
C ARG A 77 -12.21 3.41 19.43
N GLY A 78 -12.02 4.27 20.44
CA GLY A 78 -12.88 4.40 21.61
C GLY A 78 -13.04 5.87 21.93
#